data_AF-A0A831TAS6-F1
#
_entry.id   AF-A0A831TAS6-F1
#
_cell.length_a   1.000
_cell.length_b   1.000
_cell.length_c   1.000
_cell.angle_alpha   90.00
_cell.angle_beta   90.00
_cell.angle_gamma   90.00
#
_symmetry.space_group_name_H-M   'P 1'
#
loop_
_entity.id
_entity.type
_entity.pdbx_description
1 polymer ?
#
loop_
_entity_poly.entity_id
_entity_poly.type
_entity_poly.pdbx_seq_one_letter_code
_entity_poly.pdbx_strand_id
1 'polypeptide(L)'
;MSASVVVEPHFVEQMQRAIERYRDLEPQSIPVDDPETPELAMPNRLAYALGWVLASAVVGSRFPTAAIDVLPVYHPEHGWDRFLVTRRVSCALHSDEPADSRGVLWLGEEDAPVFTVGQSVRLPLGTLCRTEPAEAIRRLLYAVPAPRLRQGDHSRCAHTRAEAYPTVHRVVTDLIVDYPGLIAARELFIDDQQVDGAYHPLYLATGAKLEGWTYDYFQLVYGDQIVFVRTDGKLMTYERAPGTWRTVGELPLDDPAALRARLCEVLRLGGASEATPEAQGEGEPEESGTASGTS
;
A
#
# COMPACT_ATOMS: atom_id res chain seq x y z
N MET A 1 -26.46 0.32 -23.25
CA MET A 1 -25.88 -1.02 -23.11
C MET A 1 -24.94 -0.98 -21.92
N SER A 2 -25.37 -1.49 -20.76
CA SER A 2 -24.47 -1.62 -19.60
C SER A 2 -23.38 -2.63 -19.96
N ALA A 3 -22.13 -2.19 -19.98
CA ALA A 3 -21.01 -3.12 -20.06
C ALA A 3 -21.14 -4.10 -18.89
N SER A 4 -21.21 -5.40 -19.19
CA SER A 4 -21.18 -6.44 -18.16
C SER A 4 -19.90 -6.27 -17.35
N VAL A 5 -20.02 -6.07 -16.04
CA VAL A 5 -18.87 -6.02 -15.13
C VAL A 5 -18.36 -7.45 -14.97
N VAL A 6 -17.23 -7.75 -15.59
CA VAL A 6 -16.55 -9.04 -15.42
C VAL A 6 -15.75 -8.99 -14.12
N VAL A 7 -16.01 -9.93 -13.23
CA VAL A 7 -15.24 -10.12 -11.99
C VAL A 7 -14.16 -11.15 -12.26
N GLU A 8 -12.91 -10.77 -12.07
CA GLU A 8 -11.78 -11.69 -12.25
C GLU A 8 -11.74 -12.71 -11.10
N PRO A 9 -11.58 -14.03 -11.39
CA PRO A 9 -11.59 -15.08 -10.36
C PRO A 9 -10.55 -14.88 -9.25
N HIS A 10 -9.38 -14.34 -9.61
CA HIS A 10 -8.30 -14.05 -8.67
C HIS A 10 -8.73 -13.17 -7.49
N PHE A 11 -9.59 -12.16 -7.70
CA PHE A 11 -10.06 -11.31 -6.59
C PHE A 11 -10.96 -12.09 -5.61
N VAL A 12 -11.73 -13.06 -6.10
CA VAL A 12 -12.53 -13.95 -5.25
C VAL A 12 -11.62 -14.85 -4.41
N GLU A 13 -10.59 -15.42 -5.02
CA GLU A 13 -9.58 -16.22 -4.31
C GLU A 13 -8.85 -15.40 -3.24
N GLN A 14 -8.46 -14.15 -3.55
CA GLN A 14 -7.87 -13.23 -2.58
C GLN A 14 -8.80 -12.96 -1.39
N MET A 15 -10.10 -12.72 -1.63
CA MET A 15 -11.06 -12.53 -0.53
C MET A 15 -11.17 -13.76 0.36
N GLN A 16 -11.25 -14.96 -0.23
CA GLN A 16 -11.32 -16.21 0.53
C GLN A 16 -10.08 -16.40 1.40
N ARG A 17 -8.89 -16.21 0.82
CA ARG A 17 -7.62 -16.26 1.55
C ARG A 17 -7.56 -15.22 2.68
N ALA A 18 -8.05 -14.00 2.45
CA ALA A 18 -8.11 -12.96 3.48
C ALA A 18 -9.03 -13.39 4.64
N ILE A 19 -10.23 -13.91 4.33
CA ILE A 19 -11.16 -14.40 5.34
C ILE A 19 -10.52 -15.52 6.17
N GLU A 20 -9.90 -16.49 5.52
CA GLU A 20 -9.24 -17.61 6.22
C GLU A 20 -8.14 -17.15 7.19
N ARG A 21 -7.33 -16.17 6.80
CA ARG A 21 -6.19 -15.71 7.61
C ARG A 21 -6.53 -14.67 8.67
N TYR A 22 -7.59 -13.89 8.46
CA TYR A 22 -7.89 -12.73 9.30
C TYR A 22 -9.13 -12.87 10.18
N ARG A 23 -10.04 -13.81 9.91
CA ARG A 23 -11.34 -13.89 10.62
C ARG A 23 -11.25 -14.02 12.14
N ASP A 24 -10.16 -14.62 12.63
CA ASP A 24 -9.95 -14.91 14.05
C ASP A 24 -8.91 -13.96 14.69
N LEU A 25 -8.47 -12.92 13.97
CA LEU A 25 -7.48 -11.96 14.46
C LEU A 25 -8.15 -10.75 15.11
N GLU A 26 -7.75 -10.46 16.33
CA GLU A 26 -8.14 -9.22 17.00
C GLU A 26 -7.45 -8.00 16.37
N PRO A 27 -8.08 -6.81 16.44
CA PRO A 27 -7.43 -5.52 16.22
C PRO A 27 -6.04 -5.46 16.87
N GLN A 28 -5.04 -5.03 16.10
CA GLN A 28 -3.67 -4.87 16.60
C GLN A 28 -3.45 -3.41 16.99
N SER A 29 -2.84 -3.18 18.15
CA SER A 29 -2.31 -1.87 18.49
C SER A 29 -1.03 -1.57 17.70
N ILE A 30 -1.00 -0.38 17.11
CA ILE A 30 0.20 0.18 16.51
C ILE A 30 0.81 1.08 17.60
N PRO A 31 2.05 0.80 18.06
CA PRO A 31 2.74 1.70 18.95
C PRO A 31 2.86 3.07 18.29
N VAL A 32 2.54 4.13 19.02
CA VAL A 32 2.79 5.52 18.61
C VAL A 32 3.99 5.99 19.42
N ASP A 33 4.90 6.76 18.81
CA ASP A 33 6.08 7.25 19.52
C ASP A 33 5.74 8.44 20.44
N ASP A 34 4.48 8.90 20.45
CA ASP A 34 3.96 9.90 21.38
C ASP A 34 3.43 9.24 22.68
N PRO A 35 4.05 9.51 23.84
CA PRO A 35 3.60 8.98 25.14
C PRO A 35 2.23 9.49 25.60
N GLU A 36 1.68 10.56 25.01
CA GLU A 36 0.33 11.07 25.35
C GLU A 36 -0.78 10.55 24.43
N THR A 37 -0.43 9.98 23.27
CA THR A 37 -1.40 9.40 22.33
C THR A 37 -1.55 7.90 22.60
N PRO A 38 -2.74 7.39 22.95
CA PRO A 38 -2.94 5.96 23.16
C PRO A 38 -2.66 5.18 21.87
N GLU A 39 -2.11 3.98 22.02
CA GLU A 39 -1.84 3.04 20.92
C GLU A 39 -2.94 3.05 19.85
N LEU A 40 -2.56 3.23 18.59
CA LEU A 40 -3.53 3.29 17.50
C LEU A 40 -3.95 1.90 17.11
N ALA A 41 -5.15 1.49 17.53
CA ALA A 41 -5.71 0.21 17.12
C ALA A 41 -6.06 0.25 15.62
N MET A 42 -5.59 -0.73 14.85
CA MET A 42 -6.16 -1.01 13.54
C MET A 42 -7.64 -1.41 13.72
N PRO A 43 -8.62 -0.66 13.19
CA PRO A 43 -10.02 -0.78 13.60
C PRO A 43 -10.63 -2.16 13.31
N ASN A 44 -10.28 -2.78 12.18
CA ASN A 44 -10.66 -4.16 11.88
C ASN A 44 -9.69 -4.75 10.83
N ARG A 45 -8.93 -5.77 11.21
CA ARG A 45 -7.89 -6.36 10.33
C ARG A 45 -8.47 -7.10 9.13
N LEU A 46 -9.60 -7.79 9.31
CA LEU A 46 -10.29 -8.43 8.20
C LEU A 46 -10.86 -7.38 7.24
N ALA A 47 -11.49 -6.32 7.76
CA ALA A 47 -12.00 -5.24 6.91
C ALA A 47 -10.85 -4.55 6.16
N TYR A 48 -9.70 -4.34 6.79
CA TYR A 48 -8.50 -3.82 6.13
C TYR A 48 -8.06 -4.68 4.95
N ALA A 49 -7.91 -6.00 5.15
CA ALA A 49 -7.52 -6.93 4.10
C ALA A 49 -8.55 -6.99 2.96
N LEU A 50 -9.84 -7.09 3.30
CA LEU A 50 -10.94 -7.04 2.32
C LEU A 50 -10.99 -5.70 1.58
N GLY A 51 -10.69 -4.60 2.27
CA GLY A 51 -10.59 -3.26 1.72
C GLY A 51 -9.52 -3.17 0.64
N TRP A 52 -8.34 -3.74 0.87
CA TRP A 52 -7.27 -3.85 -0.14
C TRP A 52 -7.68 -4.69 -1.35
N VAL A 53 -8.37 -5.81 -1.15
CA VAL A 53 -8.85 -6.63 -2.28
C VAL A 53 -9.88 -5.86 -3.12
N LEU A 54 -10.84 -5.20 -2.48
CA LEU A 54 -11.82 -4.34 -3.15
C LEU A 54 -11.15 -3.15 -3.87
N ALA A 55 -10.17 -2.51 -3.23
CA ALA A 55 -9.36 -1.44 -3.81
C ALA A 55 -8.62 -1.92 -5.06
N SER A 56 -7.99 -3.10 -5.00
CA SER A 56 -7.27 -3.69 -6.13
C SER A 56 -8.19 -4.04 -7.29
N ALA A 57 -9.41 -4.51 -7.00
CA ALA A 57 -10.40 -4.75 -8.04
C ALA A 57 -10.81 -3.46 -8.76
N VAL A 58 -11.01 -2.36 -8.02
CA VAL A 58 -11.29 -1.04 -8.60
C VAL A 58 -10.11 -0.53 -9.42
N VAL A 59 -8.89 -0.52 -8.85
CA VAL A 59 -7.68 -0.04 -9.54
C VAL A 59 -7.46 -0.84 -10.83
N GLY A 60 -7.47 -2.18 -10.76
CA GLY A 60 -7.31 -3.05 -11.94
C GLY A 60 -8.34 -2.78 -13.02
N SER A 61 -9.60 -2.55 -12.63
CA SER A 61 -10.70 -2.38 -13.57
C SER A 61 -10.90 -0.96 -14.09
N ARG A 62 -10.32 0.05 -13.44
CA ARG A 62 -10.68 1.48 -13.66
C ARG A 62 -9.48 2.39 -13.91
N PHE A 63 -8.32 2.09 -13.34
CA PHE A 63 -7.12 2.92 -13.51
C PHE A 63 -6.70 3.05 -14.98
N PRO A 64 -6.62 1.97 -15.80
CA PRO A 64 -6.10 2.08 -17.16
C PRO A 64 -6.94 2.97 -18.10
N THR A 65 -8.23 3.12 -17.83
CA THR A 65 -9.17 3.80 -18.74
C THR A 65 -9.66 5.15 -18.21
N ALA A 66 -9.69 5.32 -16.89
CA ALA A 66 -10.27 6.49 -16.25
C ALA A 66 -9.33 7.13 -15.21
N ALA A 67 -8.12 6.59 -15.02
CA ALA A 67 -7.18 6.99 -13.97
C ALA A 67 -7.80 6.97 -12.57
N ILE A 68 -8.79 6.09 -12.34
CA ILE A 68 -9.42 5.94 -11.02
C ILE A 68 -8.56 5.04 -10.16
N ASP A 69 -8.37 5.48 -8.94
CA ASP A 69 -7.47 4.92 -7.96
C ASP A 69 -8.15 4.82 -6.60
N VAL A 70 -7.60 4.02 -5.70
CA VAL A 70 -8.11 3.79 -4.35
C VAL A 70 -6.95 3.96 -3.36
N LEU A 71 -6.94 5.10 -2.66
CA LEU A 71 -5.88 5.50 -1.75
C LEU A 71 -6.18 5.02 -0.33
N PRO A 72 -5.39 4.13 0.28
CA PRO A 72 -5.48 3.90 1.72
C PRO A 72 -5.16 5.21 2.44
N VAL A 73 -5.99 5.60 3.43
CA VAL A 73 -5.76 6.80 4.24
C VAL A 73 -5.52 6.40 5.69
N TYR A 74 -4.43 6.93 6.25
CA TYR A 74 -4.12 6.81 7.67
C TYR A 74 -4.47 8.11 8.35
N HIS A 75 -5.36 8.02 9.32
CA HIS A 75 -5.68 9.13 10.21
C HIS A 75 -4.88 8.99 11.51
N PRO A 76 -4.22 10.06 12.00
CA PRO A 76 -3.46 10.00 13.24
C PRO A 76 -4.24 9.48 14.45
N GLU A 77 -5.55 9.72 14.51
CA GLU A 77 -6.40 9.31 15.65
C GLU A 77 -7.19 8.01 15.40
N HIS A 78 -7.35 7.61 14.13
CA HIS A 78 -8.25 6.51 13.75
C HIS A 78 -7.53 5.38 12.99
N GLY A 79 -6.23 5.51 12.79
CA GLY A 79 -5.42 4.57 12.02
C GLY A 79 -5.90 4.45 10.57
N TRP A 80 -5.80 3.25 10.02
CA TRP A 80 -6.36 2.92 8.71
C TRP A 80 -7.88 2.74 8.81
N ASP A 81 -8.62 3.84 8.64
CA ASP A 81 -10.08 3.86 8.79
C ASP A 81 -10.83 3.82 7.45
N ARG A 82 -10.18 4.23 6.36
CA ARG A 82 -10.81 4.32 5.03
C ARG A 82 -9.83 4.25 3.86
N PHE A 83 -10.40 4.00 2.69
CA PHE A 83 -9.76 4.28 1.41
C PHE A 83 -10.55 5.32 0.62
N LEU A 84 -9.86 6.27 0.01
CA LEU A 84 -10.48 7.27 -0.89
C LEU A 84 -10.45 6.76 -2.32
N VAL A 85 -11.61 6.71 -2.97
CA VAL A 85 -11.68 6.47 -4.41
C VAL A 85 -11.54 7.82 -5.11
N THR A 86 -10.46 7.97 -5.88
CA THR A 86 -10.05 9.25 -6.46
C THR A 86 -9.63 9.12 -7.91
N ARG A 87 -9.35 10.24 -8.58
CA ARG A 87 -8.79 10.27 -9.93
C ARG A 87 -7.36 10.81 -9.92
N ARG A 88 -6.42 10.06 -10.51
CA ARG A 88 -4.98 10.39 -10.57
C ARG A 88 -4.60 11.17 -11.82
N VAL A 89 -5.06 12.41 -11.85
CA VAL A 89 -4.78 13.36 -12.92
C VAL A 89 -4.31 14.66 -12.31
N SER A 90 -3.24 15.23 -12.85
CA SER A 90 -2.69 16.53 -12.44
C SER A 90 -2.92 17.62 -13.48
N CYS A 91 -3.66 17.31 -14.54
CA CYS A 91 -4.00 18.27 -15.59
C CYS A 91 -5.15 19.17 -15.18
N ALA A 92 -5.17 20.39 -15.73
CA ALA A 92 -6.21 21.40 -15.45
C ALA A 92 -7.63 20.94 -15.82
N LEU A 93 -7.80 19.87 -16.62
CA LEU A 93 -9.12 19.34 -16.99
C LEU A 93 -9.90 18.80 -15.78
N HIS A 94 -9.19 18.48 -14.70
CA HIS A 94 -9.69 17.79 -13.52
C HIS A 94 -9.17 18.40 -12.21
N SER A 95 -8.60 19.62 -12.23
CA SER A 95 -7.99 20.23 -11.03
C SER A 95 -8.97 20.48 -9.89
N ASP A 96 -10.26 20.59 -10.20
CA ASP A 96 -11.30 20.96 -9.24
C ASP A 96 -12.10 19.74 -8.72
N GLU A 97 -11.69 18.52 -9.09
CA GLU A 97 -12.34 17.28 -8.66
C GLU A 97 -11.91 16.93 -7.21
N PRO A 98 -12.84 16.89 -6.23
CA PRO A 98 -12.50 16.51 -4.86
C PRO A 98 -11.89 15.12 -4.76
N ALA A 99 -11.03 14.91 -3.76
CA ALA A 99 -10.31 13.65 -3.59
C ALA A 99 -11.24 12.44 -3.38
N ASP A 100 -12.39 12.65 -2.75
CA ASP A 100 -13.42 11.64 -2.43
C ASP A 100 -14.60 11.64 -3.43
N SER A 101 -14.49 12.40 -4.53
CA SER A 101 -15.58 12.57 -5.51
C SER A 101 -16.06 11.29 -6.16
N ARG A 102 -15.29 10.19 -6.05
CA ARG A 102 -15.64 8.86 -6.56
C ARG A 102 -16.01 7.87 -5.47
N GLY A 103 -15.99 8.31 -4.23
CA GLY A 103 -16.45 7.56 -3.07
C GLY A 103 -15.36 7.27 -2.06
N VAL A 104 -15.79 6.62 -0.98
CA VAL A 104 -14.96 6.25 0.16
C VAL A 104 -15.30 4.81 0.55
N LEU A 105 -14.29 3.99 0.78
CA LEU A 105 -14.43 2.63 1.31
C LEU A 105 -14.02 2.63 2.78
N TRP A 106 -14.99 2.64 3.68
CA TRP A 106 -14.82 2.68 5.12
C TRP A 106 -14.52 1.30 5.70
N LEU A 107 -13.66 1.25 6.71
CA LEU A 107 -13.15 0.02 7.34
C LEU A 107 -13.58 -0.14 8.81
N GLY A 108 -13.98 0.96 9.46
CA GLY A 108 -14.41 0.97 10.87
C GLY A 108 -15.93 0.92 11.09
N GLU A 109 -16.71 0.87 10.02
CA GLU A 109 -18.19 0.89 10.07
C GLU A 109 -18.78 -0.48 10.44
N GLU A 110 -20.04 -0.48 10.88
CA GLU A 110 -20.81 -1.73 11.02
C GLU A 110 -20.91 -2.44 9.65
N ASP A 111 -20.59 -3.73 9.65
CA ASP A 111 -20.45 -4.55 8.44
C ASP A 111 -19.40 -4.05 7.42
N ALA A 112 -18.28 -3.53 7.91
CA ALA A 112 -17.16 -3.14 7.07
C ALA A 112 -16.56 -4.30 6.23
N PRO A 113 -16.06 -4.03 5.01
CA PRO A 113 -15.97 -2.71 4.38
C PRO A 113 -17.32 -2.12 3.95
N VAL A 114 -17.46 -0.79 3.99
CA VAL A 114 -18.67 -0.08 3.51
C VAL A 114 -18.28 0.96 2.48
N PHE A 115 -18.85 0.88 1.27
CA PHE A 115 -18.61 1.88 0.23
C PHE A 115 -19.68 2.98 0.25
N THR A 116 -19.26 4.24 0.15
CA THR A 116 -20.16 5.40 0.08
C THR A 116 -19.78 6.35 -1.04
N VAL A 117 -20.75 7.05 -1.61
CA VAL A 117 -20.53 8.21 -2.49
C VAL A 117 -21.39 9.36 -2.00
N GLY A 118 -20.76 10.35 -1.35
CA GLY A 118 -21.49 11.39 -0.64
C GLY A 118 -22.57 10.81 0.28
N GLN A 119 -23.77 11.37 0.23
CA GLN A 119 -24.95 10.87 0.95
C GLN A 119 -25.88 10.00 0.10
N SER A 120 -25.58 9.81 -1.19
CA SER A 120 -26.52 9.21 -2.15
C SER A 120 -26.37 7.70 -2.30
N VAL A 121 -25.17 7.17 -2.06
CA VAL A 121 -24.86 5.75 -2.13
C VAL A 121 -24.26 5.30 -0.82
N ARG A 122 -24.80 4.22 -0.25
CA ARG A 122 -24.20 3.45 0.83
C ARG A 122 -24.37 1.97 0.53
N LEU A 123 -23.25 1.27 0.46
CA LEU A 123 -23.19 -0.14 0.09
C LEU A 123 -22.36 -0.88 1.16
N PRO A 124 -23.02 -1.51 2.15
CA PRO A 124 -22.31 -2.41 3.07
C PRO A 124 -21.85 -3.64 2.28
N LEU A 125 -20.56 -3.95 2.40
CA LEU A 125 -19.91 -5.03 1.66
C LEU A 125 -19.37 -6.12 2.58
N GLY A 126 -19.22 -5.90 3.89
CA GLY A 126 -18.59 -6.85 4.80
C GLY A 126 -19.19 -8.25 4.73
N THR A 127 -20.49 -8.38 4.93
CA THR A 127 -21.19 -9.67 4.88
C THR A 127 -21.15 -10.26 3.48
N LEU A 128 -21.34 -9.41 2.47
CA LEU A 128 -21.34 -9.85 1.08
C LEU A 128 -19.96 -10.36 0.63
N CYS A 129 -18.88 -9.75 1.08
CA CYS A 129 -17.51 -10.23 0.87
C CYS A 129 -17.30 -11.62 1.47
N ARG A 130 -17.97 -11.95 2.58
CA ARG A 130 -17.86 -13.25 3.25
C ARG A 130 -18.73 -14.33 2.60
N THR A 131 -19.93 -13.99 2.15
CA THR A 131 -20.91 -14.96 1.65
C THR A 131 -20.92 -15.09 0.14
N GLU A 132 -20.78 -13.97 -0.59
CA GLU A 132 -20.84 -13.91 -2.05
C GLU A 132 -19.77 -12.93 -2.60
N PRO A 133 -18.47 -13.26 -2.50
CA PRO A 133 -17.36 -12.34 -2.86
C PRO A 133 -17.49 -11.73 -4.25
N ALA A 134 -17.89 -12.53 -5.24
CA ALA A 134 -18.06 -12.07 -6.61
C ALA A 134 -19.16 -11.01 -6.74
N GLU A 135 -20.24 -11.12 -5.97
CA GLU A 135 -21.32 -10.13 -5.97
C GLU A 135 -20.89 -8.85 -5.26
N ALA A 136 -20.10 -8.94 -4.17
CA ALA A 136 -19.52 -7.76 -3.52
C ALA A 136 -18.67 -6.93 -4.49
N ILE A 137 -17.75 -7.58 -5.21
CA ILE A 137 -16.90 -6.93 -6.21
C ILE A 137 -17.75 -6.31 -7.33
N ARG A 138 -18.73 -7.07 -7.85
CA ARG A 138 -19.61 -6.62 -8.93
C ARG A 138 -20.39 -5.36 -8.54
N ARG A 139 -20.97 -5.34 -7.34
CA ARG A 139 -21.71 -4.18 -6.84
C ARG A 139 -20.80 -2.97 -6.63
N LEU A 140 -19.62 -3.16 -6.05
CA LEU A 140 -18.66 -2.07 -5.90
C LEU A 140 -18.26 -1.49 -7.26
N LEU A 141 -17.88 -2.35 -8.21
CA LEU A 141 -17.48 -1.92 -9.56
C LEU A 141 -18.63 -1.26 -10.35
N TYR A 142 -19.88 -1.59 -10.05
CA TYR A 142 -21.05 -0.89 -10.60
C TYR A 142 -21.21 0.51 -9.96
N ALA A 143 -20.99 0.61 -8.65
CA ALA A 143 -21.09 1.85 -7.90
C ALA A 143 -19.92 2.83 -8.17
N VAL A 144 -18.75 2.32 -8.58
CA VAL A 144 -17.59 3.11 -9.02
C VAL A 144 -17.54 3.15 -10.55
N PRO A 145 -18.18 4.15 -11.19
CA PRO A 145 -18.20 4.24 -12.64
C PRO A 145 -16.81 4.54 -13.22
N ALA A 146 -16.60 4.15 -14.48
CA ALA A 146 -15.36 4.36 -15.23
C ALA A 146 -15.50 5.41 -16.35
N PRO A 147 -15.87 6.68 -16.06
CA PRO A 147 -16.00 7.66 -17.11
C PRO A 147 -14.62 7.93 -17.73
N ARG A 148 -14.56 7.89 -19.07
CA ARG A 148 -13.33 8.19 -19.83
C ARG A 148 -12.78 9.56 -19.42
N LEU A 149 -11.47 9.69 -19.53
CA LEU A 149 -10.78 10.96 -19.34
C LEU A 149 -11.36 12.03 -20.28
N ARG A 150 -11.44 13.26 -19.79
CA ARG A 150 -11.80 14.42 -20.62
C ARG A 150 -10.76 14.59 -21.73
N GLN A 151 -11.19 15.03 -22.91
CA GLN A 151 -10.30 15.26 -24.04
C GLN A 151 -9.31 16.40 -23.72
N GLY A 152 -8.02 16.17 -24.00
CA GLY A 152 -6.94 17.15 -23.88
C GLY A 152 -5.60 16.50 -23.55
N ASP A 153 -4.61 17.30 -23.16
CA ASP A 153 -3.25 16.83 -22.88
C ASP A 153 -3.15 16.23 -21.46
N HIS A 154 -2.79 14.94 -21.40
CA HIS A 154 -2.52 14.19 -20.17
C HIS A 154 -1.07 13.73 -20.07
N SER A 155 -0.18 14.15 -20.98
CA SER A 155 1.21 13.66 -21.06
C SER A 155 2.00 13.82 -19.75
N ARG A 156 1.64 14.80 -18.92
CA ARG A 156 2.27 15.08 -17.61
C ARG A 156 1.53 14.46 -16.41
N CYS A 157 0.38 13.82 -16.62
CA CYS A 157 -0.39 13.21 -15.54
C CYS A 157 0.35 12.02 -14.92
N ALA A 158 0.15 11.77 -13.62
CA ALA A 158 0.77 10.63 -12.94
C ALA A 158 0.35 9.29 -13.57
N HIS A 159 -0.93 9.14 -13.94
CA HIS A 159 -1.44 7.89 -14.51
C HIS A 159 -0.77 7.48 -15.84
N THR A 160 -0.24 8.43 -16.63
CA THR A 160 0.43 8.10 -17.90
C THR A 160 1.83 7.52 -17.70
N ARG A 161 2.44 7.75 -16.55
CA ARG A 161 3.76 7.23 -16.19
C ARG A 161 3.69 5.93 -15.38
N ALA A 162 2.48 5.56 -14.94
CA ALA A 162 2.24 4.52 -13.96
C ALA A 162 1.53 3.30 -14.59
N GLU A 163 1.95 2.85 -15.77
CA GLU A 163 1.33 1.71 -16.46
C GLU A 163 1.40 0.41 -15.63
N ALA A 164 2.50 0.20 -14.90
CA ALA A 164 2.69 -0.95 -14.02
C ALA A 164 1.88 -0.85 -12.71
N TYR A 165 1.24 0.28 -12.43
CA TYR A 165 0.62 0.55 -11.14
C TYR A 165 -0.46 -0.46 -10.74
N PRO A 166 -1.40 -0.88 -11.61
CA PRO A 166 -2.36 -1.92 -11.26
C PRO A 166 -1.67 -3.25 -10.86
N THR A 167 -0.57 -3.59 -11.51
CA THR A 167 0.23 -4.78 -11.18
C THR A 167 0.89 -4.63 -9.81
N VAL A 168 1.52 -3.48 -9.52
CA VAL A 168 2.14 -3.21 -8.22
C VAL A 168 1.09 -3.23 -7.11
N HIS A 169 -0.06 -2.57 -7.31
CA HIS A 169 -1.17 -2.57 -6.36
C HIS A 169 -1.67 -3.99 -6.08
N ARG A 170 -1.79 -4.84 -7.11
CA ARG A 170 -2.18 -6.25 -6.96
C ARG A 170 -1.15 -7.03 -6.14
N VAL A 171 0.15 -6.86 -6.41
CA VAL A 171 1.22 -7.52 -5.64
C VAL A 171 1.18 -7.08 -4.17
N VAL A 172 1.02 -5.78 -3.90
CA VAL A 172 0.87 -5.27 -2.52
C VAL A 172 -0.37 -5.88 -1.86
N THR A 173 -1.48 -5.97 -2.58
CA THR A 173 -2.71 -6.60 -2.08
C THR A 173 -2.51 -8.08 -1.75
N ASP A 174 -1.83 -8.84 -2.60
CA ASP A 174 -1.49 -10.25 -2.32
C ASP A 174 -0.64 -10.39 -1.06
N LEU A 175 0.36 -9.52 -0.89
CA LEU A 175 1.19 -9.52 0.32
C LEU A 175 0.36 -9.23 1.57
N ILE A 176 -0.55 -8.25 1.53
CA ILE A 176 -1.42 -7.94 2.68
C ILE A 176 -2.28 -9.17 2.98
N VAL A 177 -3.00 -9.70 2.00
CA VAL A 177 -3.84 -10.90 2.16
C VAL A 177 -3.09 -12.09 2.75
N ASP A 178 -1.81 -12.25 2.41
CA ASP A 178 -0.98 -13.36 2.86
C ASP A 178 -0.30 -13.14 4.23
N TYR A 179 -0.08 -11.89 4.64
CA TYR A 179 0.69 -11.55 5.84
C TYR A 179 -0.06 -10.55 6.73
N PRO A 180 -0.86 -11.02 7.72
CA PRO A 180 -1.71 -10.16 8.53
C PRO A 180 -1.05 -9.01 9.30
N GLY A 181 0.26 -9.08 9.55
CA GLY A 181 1.03 -8.01 10.19
C GLY A 181 1.55 -6.94 9.22
N LEU A 182 1.35 -7.10 7.91
CA LEU A 182 1.83 -6.16 6.90
C LEU A 182 0.82 -5.02 6.78
N ILE A 183 1.31 -3.80 6.95
CA ILE A 183 0.57 -2.59 6.64
C ILE A 183 1.19 -1.90 5.43
N ALA A 184 0.33 -1.30 4.62
CA ALA A 184 0.73 -0.51 3.48
C ALA A 184 0.13 0.90 3.58
N ALA A 185 0.98 1.89 3.31
CA ALA A 185 0.62 3.29 3.24
C ALA A 185 0.86 3.84 1.84
N ARG A 186 0.06 4.83 1.46
CA ARG A 186 0.23 5.56 0.22
C ARG A 186 -0.25 6.99 0.43
N GLU A 187 0.52 7.96 -0.06
CA GLU A 187 0.18 9.40 -0.04
C GLU A 187 -0.47 9.86 1.26
N LEU A 188 0.34 10.03 2.29
CA LEU A 188 -0.16 10.48 3.58
C LEU A 188 -0.39 11.97 3.51
N PHE A 189 -1.66 12.34 3.51
CA PHE A 189 -2.08 13.73 3.61
C PHE A 189 -1.96 14.15 5.07
N ILE A 190 -1.02 15.05 5.34
CA ILE A 190 -0.94 15.77 6.60
C ILE A 190 -1.84 16.99 6.40
N ASP A 191 -2.89 17.09 7.21
CA ASP A 191 -3.67 18.32 7.32
C ASP A 191 -2.74 19.46 7.75
N ASP A 192 -3.14 20.70 7.55
CA ASP A 192 -2.32 21.89 7.82
C ASP A 192 -1.88 22.10 9.29
N GLN A 193 -2.18 21.13 10.16
CA GLN A 193 -1.81 21.14 11.58
C GLN A 193 -0.61 20.25 11.86
N GLN A 194 0.39 20.88 12.45
CA GLN A 194 1.59 20.27 13.00
C GLN A 194 1.20 19.33 14.15
N VAL A 195 1.17 18.02 13.91
CA VAL A 195 1.11 17.02 14.98
C VAL A 195 2.54 16.75 15.43
N ASP A 196 2.89 17.26 16.60
CA ASP A 196 4.08 16.84 17.34
C ASP A 196 3.88 15.36 17.75
N GLY A 197 4.88 14.50 17.51
CA GLY A 197 4.94 13.18 18.13
C GLY A 197 4.69 11.96 17.23
N ALA A 198 5.49 11.82 16.17
CA ALA A 198 6.11 10.55 15.76
C ALA A 198 5.19 9.30 15.55
N TYR A 199 4.69 9.19 14.31
CA TYR A 199 5.20 8.30 13.24
C TYR A 199 4.93 9.06 11.95
N HIS A 200 5.95 9.62 11.31
CA HIS A 200 5.75 10.46 10.14
C HIS A 200 6.25 9.73 8.90
N PRO A 201 5.36 9.23 8.03
CA PRO A 201 5.82 8.76 6.76
C PRO A 201 5.96 9.99 5.85
N LEU A 202 7.19 10.51 5.89
CA LEU A 202 7.81 11.61 5.14
C LEU A 202 7.07 12.95 5.13
N TYR A 203 7.48 13.75 6.11
CA TYR A 203 7.42 15.22 6.18
C TYR A 203 7.68 15.95 4.85
N LEU A 204 6.84 16.93 4.55
CA LEU A 204 7.17 18.02 3.64
C LEU A 204 7.12 19.36 4.38
N ALA A 205 8.25 19.75 4.96
CA ALA A 205 8.52 21.16 5.25
C ALA A 205 9.65 21.74 4.36
N THR A 206 10.41 20.91 3.63
CA THR A 206 11.55 21.39 2.82
C THR A 206 11.70 20.75 1.44
N GLY A 207 11.09 19.59 1.17
CA GLY A 207 11.23 18.90 -0.13
C GLY A 207 10.41 19.48 -1.29
N ALA A 208 9.31 20.18 -1.00
CA ALA A 208 8.39 20.71 -2.02
C ALA A 208 8.95 21.89 -2.85
N LYS A 209 10.17 22.35 -2.54
CA LYS A 209 10.89 23.35 -3.36
C LYS A 209 11.82 22.74 -4.41
N LEU A 210 11.99 21.42 -4.46
CA LEU A 210 12.74 20.77 -5.52
C LEU A 210 11.77 20.36 -6.63
N GLU A 211 12.05 20.79 -7.86
CA GLU A 211 11.38 20.27 -9.06
C GLU A 211 11.59 18.75 -9.13
N GLY A 212 10.60 17.97 -8.68
CA GLY A 212 10.67 16.51 -8.63
C GLY A 212 9.70 15.95 -7.61
N TRP A 213 8.64 15.30 -8.08
CA TRP A 213 7.59 14.76 -7.24
C TRP A 213 8.10 13.61 -6.36
N THR A 214 7.76 13.64 -5.06
CA THR A 214 8.10 12.64 -4.04
C THR A 214 6.98 11.61 -3.78
N TYR A 215 5.85 11.71 -4.50
CA TYR A 215 4.58 11.04 -4.19
C TYR A 215 4.22 9.83 -5.07
N ASP A 216 5.22 9.02 -5.43
CA ASP A 216 5.00 7.88 -6.33
C ASP A 216 5.32 6.54 -5.64
N TYR A 217 5.22 6.40 -4.31
CA TYR A 217 5.58 5.15 -3.60
C TYR A 217 4.43 4.53 -2.82
N PHE A 218 4.40 3.19 -2.78
CA PHE A 218 3.85 2.43 -1.67
C PHE A 218 4.90 2.32 -0.58
N GLN A 219 4.53 2.62 0.66
CA GLN A 219 5.30 2.22 1.82
C GLN A 219 4.71 0.94 2.38
N LEU A 220 5.55 -0.04 2.65
CA LEU A 220 5.22 -1.33 3.24
C LEU A 220 5.98 -1.47 4.55
N VAL A 221 5.29 -1.84 5.62
CA VAL A 221 5.88 -2.02 6.95
C VAL A 221 5.45 -3.37 7.53
N TYR A 222 6.44 -4.15 7.95
CA TYR A 222 6.23 -5.44 8.61
C TYR A 222 7.26 -5.63 9.72
N GLY A 223 6.81 -5.68 10.98
CA GLY A 223 7.70 -5.69 12.13
C GLY A 223 8.60 -4.45 12.13
N ASP A 224 9.92 -4.66 12.10
CA ASP A 224 10.95 -3.62 12.03
C ASP A 224 11.39 -3.27 10.59
N GLN A 225 10.83 -3.93 9.57
CA GLN A 225 11.22 -3.73 8.19
C GLN A 225 10.34 -2.69 7.49
N ILE A 226 10.98 -1.77 6.75
CA ILE A 226 10.31 -0.75 5.95
C ILE A 226 10.83 -0.78 4.50
N VAL A 227 9.89 -0.80 3.56
CA VAL A 227 10.17 -0.78 2.11
C VAL A 227 9.32 0.27 1.43
N PHE A 228 9.93 1.04 0.55
CA PHE A 228 9.26 1.94 -0.40
C PHE A 228 9.36 1.38 -1.81
N VAL A 229 8.24 1.16 -2.48
CA VAL A 229 8.16 0.65 -3.86
C VAL A 229 7.49 1.70 -4.72
N ARG A 230 8.15 2.13 -5.80
CA ARG A 230 7.58 3.13 -6.70
C ARG A 230 6.38 2.53 -7.45
N THR A 231 5.36 3.34 -7.73
CA THR A 231 4.10 2.95 -8.37
C THR A 231 4.28 2.57 -9.84
N ASP A 232 5.30 3.13 -10.50
CA ASP A 232 5.74 2.67 -11.81
C ASP A 232 6.54 1.35 -11.75
N GLY A 233 6.81 0.86 -10.53
CA GLY A 233 7.49 -0.37 -10.23
C GLY A 233 8.97 -0.39 -10.61
N LYS A 234 9.58 0.73 -10.95
CA LYS A 234 10.98 0.74 -11.44
C LYS A 234 12.01 0.87 -10.34
N LEU A 235 11.59 1.27 -9.14
CA LEU A 235 12.51 1.60 -8.05
C LEU A 235 11.95 1.11 -6.72
N MET A 236 12.82 0.50 -5.93
CA MET A 236 12.55 0.09 -4.56
C MET A 236 13.66 0.60 -3.65
N THR A 237 13.29 1.17 -2.52
CA THR A 237 14.21 1.61 -1.46
C THR A 237 13.82 0.94 -0.16
N TYR A 238 14.77 0.39 0.58
CA TYR A 238 14.50 -0.32 1.82
C TYR A 238 15.63 -0.16 2.83
N GLU A 239 15.30 -0.36 4.09
CA GLU A 239 16.25 -0.34 5.18
C GLU A 239 16.94 -1.71 5.32
N ARG A 240 18.27 -1.74 5.29
CA ARG A 240 19.06 -2.97 5.49
C ARG A 240 19.36 -3.22 6.97
N ALA A 241 19.57 -2.13 7.70
CA ALA A 241 19.85 -2.04 9.13
C ALA A 241 19.37 -0.66 9.60
N PRO A 242 19.08 -0.44 10.91
CA PRO A 242 18.61 0.84 11.40
C PRO A 242 19.46 2.02 10.91
N GLY A 243 18.83 2.96 10.20
CA GLY A 243 19.44 4.14 9.57
C GLY A 243 20.18 3.90 8.25
N THR A 244 20.29 2.66 7.77
CA THR A 244 21.05 2.29 6.57
C THR A 244 20.13 1.87 5.43
N TRP A 245 20.03 2.73 4.40
CA TRP A 245 19.11 2.56 3.28
C TRP A 245 19.80 2.05 2.01
N ARG A 246 19.09 1.22 1.26
CA ARG A 246 19.51 0.73 -0.07
C ARG A 246 18.41 0.98 -1.09
N THR A 247 18.82 1.49 -2.26
CA THR A 247 17.94 1.66 -3.43
C THR A 247 18.33 0.69 -4.53
N VAL A 248 17.33 0.07 -5.15
CA VAL A 248 17.47 -0.85 -6.29
C VAL A 248 16.56 -0.36 -7.41
N GLY A 249 17.12 -0.19 -8.60
CA GLY A 249 16.37 0.06 -9.84
C GLY A 249 16.09 -1.22 -10.62
N GLU A 250 15.29 -1.12 -11.69
CA GLU A 250 15.00 -2.21 -12.64
C GLU A 250 14.36 -3.44 -11.99
N LEU A 251 13.29 -3.22 -11.21
CA LEU A 251 12.54 -4.35 -10.63
C LEU A 251 11.91 -5.22 -11.75
N PRO A 252 11.72 -6.52 -11.51
CA PRO A 252 11.20 -7.46 -12.51
C PRO A 252 9.69 -7.27 -12.72
N LEU A 253 9.29 -6.18 -13.38
CA LEU A 253 7.87 -5.84 -13.55
C LEU A 253 7.13 -6.75 -14.53
N ASP A 254 7.85 -7.37 -15.45
CA ASP A 254 7.30 -8.34 -16.39
C ASP A 254 6.89 -9.65 -15.69
N ASP A 255 7.37 -9.86 -14.45
CA ASP A 255 7.02 -11.00 -13.62
C ASP A 255 6.52 -10.54 -12.23
N PRO A 256 5.19 -10.41 -12.05
CA PRO A 256 4.59 -10.05 -10.76
C PRO A 256 4.99 -11.00 -9.61
N ALA A 257 5.27 -12.27 -9.90
CA ALA A 257 5.71 -13.23 -8.90
C ALA A 257 7.14 -12.94 -8.44
N ALA A 258 8.03 -12.52 -9.35
CA ALA A 258 9.38 -12.08 -9.01
C ALA A 258 9.36 -10.78 -8.17
N LEU A 259 8.51 -9.81 -8.51
CA LEU A 259 8.33 -8.62 -7.67
C LEU A 259 7.84 -9.00 -6.26
N ARG A 260 6.83 -9.86 -6.17
CA ARG A 260 6.33 -10.37 -4.88
C ARG A 260 7.43 -11.07 -4.09
N ALA A 261 8.18 -11.98 -4.71
CA ALA A 261 9.27 -12.71 -4.06
C ALA A 261 10.34 -11.76 -3.53
N ARG A 262 10.70 -10.74 -4.31
CA ARG A 262 11.67 -9.72 -3.88
C ARG A 262 11.19 -8.91 -2.69
N LEU A 263 9.91 -8.55 -2.67
CA LEU A 263 9.31 -7.85 -1.52
C LEU A 263 9.25 -8.74 -0.28
N CYS A 264 8.90 -10.03 -0.44
CA CYS A 264 8.96 -10.99 0.67
C CYS A 264 10.37 -11.11 1.26
N GLU A 265 11.40 -11.19 0.41
CA GLU A 265 12.80 -11.27 0.86
C GLU A 265 13.19 -10.04 1.69
N VAL A 266 12.92 -8.84 1.16
CA VAL A 266 13.31 -7.58 1.82
C VAL A 266 12.51 -7.35 3.11
N LEU A 267 11.21 -7.62 3.10
CA LEU A 267 10.34 -7.50 4.28
C LEU A 267 10.49 -8.70 5.24
N ARG A 268 11.34 -9.68 4.92
CA ARG A 268 11.56 -10.91 5.70
C ARG A 268 10.27 -11.68 5.99
N LEU A 269 9.35 -11.70 5.04
CA LEU A 269 8.05 -12.35 5.16
C LEU A 269 8.18 -13.87 5.04
N GLY A 270 7.56 -14.61 5.95
CA GLY A 270 7.53 -16.08 5.93
C GLY A 270 8.74 -16.78 6.56
N GLY A 271 9.72 -16.03 7.08
CA GLY A 271 10.74 -16.57 7.97
C GLY A 271 10.23 -16.58 9.41
N ALA A 272 10.39 -17.70 10.12
CA ALA A 272 10.52 -17.60 11.58
C ALA A 272 11.65 -16.63 11.87
N SER A 273 11.52 -15.80 12.90
CA SER A 273 12.60 -14.96 13.41
C SER A 273 13.75 -15.87 13.88
N GLU A 274 14.59 -16.29 12.94
CA GLU A 274 15.92 -16.81 13.23
C GLU A 274 16.86 -15.63 13.06
N ALA A 275 17.18 -15.01 14.20
CA ALA A 275 18.42 -14.29 14.33
C ALA A 275 19.55 -15.25 13.96
N THR A 276 19.98 -15.24 12.71
CA THR A 276 21.23 -15.89 12.32
C THR A 276 22.34 -15.09 13.00
N PRO A 277 23.14 -15.69 13.90
CA PRO A 277 24.32 -15.02 14.43
C PRO A 277 25.21 -14.70 13.24
N GLU A 278 25.68 -13.46 13.16
CA GLU A 278 26.73 -13.07 12.22
C GLU A 278 27.84 -14.13 12.27
N ALA A 279 28.22 -14.62 11.10
CA ALA A 279 29.38 -15.47 10.94
C ALA A 279 30.59 -14.74 11.52
N GLN A 280 31.00 -15.15 12.71
CA GLN A 280 32.28 -14.78 13.29
C GLN A 280 33.39 -15.32 12.38
N GLY A 281 34.29 -14.43 11.98
CA GLY A 281 35.68 -14.78 11.68
C GLY A 281 35.98 -15.09 10.22
N GLU A 282 36.18 -14.06 9.41
CA GLU A 282 37.36 -14.07 8.53
C GLU A 282 38.50 -13.45 9.33
N GLY A 283 39.37 -14.33 9.85
CA GLY A 283 40.56 -13.95 10.59
C GLY A 283 41.52 -13.18 9.69
N GLU A 284 41.98 -12.04 10.21
CA GLU A 284 43.25 -11.46 9.78
C GLU A 284 44.36 -12.50 10.01
N PRO A 285 45.23 -12.79 9.03
CA PRO A 285 46.41 -13.58 9.31
C PRO A 285 47.40 -12.74 10.12
N GLU A 286 47.66 -13.19 11.35
CA GLU A 286 48.80 -12.78 12.16
C GLU A 286 50.11 -12.99 11.38
N GLU A 287 50.74 -11.92 10.90
CA GLU A 287 52.17 -11.93 10.58
C GLU A 287 52.97 -11.96 11.89
N SER A 288 53.22 -13.18 12.38
CA SER A 288 54.28 -13.43 13.37
C SER A 288 55.60 -13.68 12.62
N GLY A 289 56.56 -12.79 12.88
CA GLY A 289 57.75 -12.61 12.06
C GLY A 289 58.87 -13.64 12.22
N THR A 290 60.00 -13.35 11.59
CA THR A 290 61.30 -13.82 12.03
C THR A 290 62.37 -12.76 11.78
N ALA A 291 63.16 -12.53 12.83
CA ALA A 291 64.24 -11.58 12.91
C ALA A 291 65.48 -12.01 12.13
N SER A 292 66.29 -11.03 11.72
CA SER A 292 67.76 -11.19 11.74
C SER A 292 68.43 -9.84 12.05
N GLY A 293 69.00 -9.72 13.25
CA GLY A 293 70.27 -9.02 13.43
C GLY A 293 71.35 -9.82 12.68
N THR A 294 72.49 -9.26 12.30
CA THR A 294 73.42 -8.45 13.10
C THR A 294 74.47 -7.89 12.13
N SER A 295 75.05 -6.75 12.53
CA SER A 295 76.46 -6.33 12.36
C SER A 295 77.18 -6.52 11.02
#